data_AF-W1YG82-F1
#
_entry.id   AF-W1YG82-F1
#
_cell.length_a   1.000
_cell.length_b   1.000
_cell.length_c   1.000
_cell.angle_alpha   90.00
_cell.angle_beta   90.00
_cell.angle_gamma   90.00
#
_symmetry.space_group_name_H-M   'P 1'
#
loop_
_entity.id
_entity.type
_entity.pdbx_description
1 polymer ?
#
loop_
_entity_poly.entity_id
_entity_poly.type
_entity_poly.pdbx_seq_one_letter_code
_entity_poly.pdbx_strand_id
1 'polypeptide(L)'
;GGIVSAVYGAKIMKDLGLLNDKYRVLVVGTVQEEDCDGLCWEYMIKERNIRPEFVVSTEPTDGGIYRGQRGRMEIRVDVQGVSCHGSAPERGDNAIYKMA
;
A
#
# COMPACT_ATOMS: atom_id res chain seq x y z
N GLY A 1 1.37 -4.24 -17.37
CA GLY A 1 1.39 -3.93 -15.92
C GLY A 1 0.73 -5.05 -15.16
N GLY A 2 1.01 -5.17 -13.86
CA GLY A 2 0.61 -6.32 -13.04
C GLY A 2 -0.86 -6.71 -13.14
N ILE A 3 -1.76 -5.74 -12.99
CA ILE A 3 -3.21 -5.98 -13.06
C ILE A 3 -3.67 -6.57 -14.39
N VAL A 4 -3.12 -6.09 -15.52
CA VAL A 4 -3.46 -6.61 -16.85
C VAL A 4 -3.00 -8.06 -16.96
N SER A 5 -1.78 -8.35 -16.52
CA SER A 5 -1.24 -9.72 -16.50
C SER A 5 -2.12 -10.66 -15.66
N ALA A 6 -2.59 -10.21 -14.48
CA ALA A 6 -3.49 -10.99 -13.62
C ALA A 6 -4.83 -11.30 -14.30
N VAL A 7 -5.47 -10.30 -14.91
CA VAL A 7 -6.76 -10.47 -15.60
C VAL A 7 -6.64 -11.46 -16.77
N TYR A 8 -5.61 -11.32 -17.60
CA TYR A 8 -5.39 -12.24 -18.73
C TYR A 8 -5.00 -13.64 -18.27
N GLY A 9 -4.21 -13.77 -17.21
CA GLY A 9 -3.89 -15.06 -16.59
C GLY A 9 -5.17 -15.78 -16.13
N ALA A 10 -6.05 -15.09 -15.41
CA ALA A 10 -7.34 -15.64 -14.98
C ALA A 10 -8.23 -16.03 -16.17
N LYS A 11 -8.23 -15.24 -17.25
CA LYS A 11 -8.94 -15.59 -18.50
C LYS A 11 -8.39 -16.87 -19.12
N ILE A 12 -7.07 -17.01 -19.23
CA ILE A 12 -6.44 -18.23 -19.78
C ILE A 12 -6.81 -19.44 -18.93
N MET A 13 -6.76 -19.32 -17.59
CA MET A 13 -7.19 -20.40 -16.69
C MET A 13 -8.65 -20.81 -16.91
N LYS A 14 -9.53 -19.83 -17.15
CA LYS A 14 -10.94 -20.10 -17.49
C LYS A 14 -11.07 -20.82 -18.83
N ASP A 15 -10.38 -20.33 -19.86
CA ASP A 15 -10.45 -20.89 -21.22
C ASP A 15 -9.90 -22.32 -21.27
N LEU A 16 -8.93 -22.65 -20.39
CA LEU A 16 -8.38 -24.00 -20.21
C LEU A 16 -9.19 -24.91 -19.27
N GLY A 17 -10.30 -24.43 -18.70
CA GLY A 17 -11.14 -25.22 -17.77
C GLY A 17 -10.49 -25.52 -16.42
N LEU A 18 -9.51 -24.73 -15.99
CA LEU A 18 -8.81 -24.91 -14.71
C LEU A 18 -9.59 -24.37 -13.50
N LEU A 19 -10.53 -23.46 -13.75
CA LEU A 19 -11.41 -22.89 -12.72
C LEU A 19 -12.66 -23.75 -12.57
N ASN A 20 -13.05 -24.02 -11.33
CA ASN A 20 -14.24 -24.81 -10.99
C ASN A 20 -14.70 -24.50 -9.55
N ASP A 21 -15.65 -25.27 -9.02
CA ASP A 21 -16.16 -25.07 -7.66
C ASP A 21 -15.09 -25.25 -6.56
N LYS A 22 -14.02 -26.00 -6.85
CA LYS A 22 -12.88 -26.17 -5.93
C LYS A 22 -11.84 -25.05 -6.07
N TYR A 23 -11.60 -24.57 -7.29
CA TYR A 23 -10.56 -23.58 -7.56
C TYR A 23 -11.16 -22.30 -8.14
N ARG A 24 -11.16 -21.26 -7.31
CA ARG A 24 -11.63 -19.93 -7.66
C ARG A 24 -10.47 -18.94 -7.63
N VAL A 25 -10.43 -18.06 -8.63
CA VAL A 25 -9.48 -16.96 -8.71
C VAL A 25 -10.25 -15.65 -8.62
N LEU A 26 -9.78 -14.73 -7.80
CA LEU A 26 -10.27 -13.36 -7.70
C LEU A 26 -9.15 -12.43 -8.13
N VAL A 27 -9.43 -11.55 -9.09
CA VAL A 27 -8.54 -10.46 -9.47
C VAL A 27 -9.13 -9.17 -8.91
N VAL A 28 -8.32 -8.41 -8.20
CA VAL A 28 -8.76 -7.23 -7.46
C VAL A 28 -7.92 -6.04 -7.87
N GLY A 29 -8.59 -4.95 -8.23
CA GLY A 29 -7.99 -3.62 -8.26
C GLY A 29 -8.37 -2.88 -6.97
N THR A 30 -7.36 -2.40 -6.25
CA THR A 30 -7.53 -1.59 -5.05
C THR A 30 -7.25 -0.11 -5.36
N VAL A 31 -7.58 0.76 -4.40
CA VAL A 31 -7.31 2.21 -4.46
C VAL A 31 -6.45 2.62 -3.26
N GLN A 32 -5.72 3.72 -3.39
CA GLN A 32 -4.86 4.28 -2.33
C GLN A 32 -3.79 3.31 -1.80
N GLU A 33 -3.32 2.35 -2.60
CA GLU A 33 -2.30 1.40 -2.14
C GLU A 33 -1.02 2.11 -1.67
N GLU A 34 -0.53 3.07 -2.46
CA GLU A 34 0.67 3.86 -2.19
C GLU A 34 0.63 4.65 -0.86
N ASP A 35 -0.56 5.13 -0.49
CA ASP A 35 -0.79 5.97 0.71
C ASP A 35 -1.26 5.15 1.92
N CYS A 36 -1.85 3.98 1.69
CA CYS A 36 -2.58 3.19 2.68
C CYS A 36 -2.18 1.71 2.60
N ASP A 37 -0.88 1.45 2.79
CA ASP A 37 -0.25 0.13 2.79
C ASP A 37 -1.13 -0.95 3.41
N GLY A 38 -1.69 -1.83 2.58
CA GLY A 38 -2.48 -2.99 3.00
C GLY A 38 -3.92 -2.70 3.46
N LEU A 39 -4.27 -1.48 3.87
CA LEU A 39 -5.64 -1.11 4.28
C LEU A 39 -6.64 -1.27 3.13
N CYS A 40 -6.20 -1.06 1.90
CA CYS A 40 -7.05 -1.17 0.72
C CYS A 40 -7.62 -2.60 0.50
N TRP A 41 -7.03 -3.62 1.13
CA TRP A 41 -7.50 -5.00 1.14
C TRP A 41 -8.35 -5.35 2.36
N GLU A 42 -8.23 -4.57 3.43
CA GLU A 42 -8.85 -4.87 4.72
C GLU A 42 -10.38 -5.02 4.61
N TYR A 43 -11.01 -4.17 3.81
CA TYR A 43 -12.45 -4.22 3.55
C TYR A 43 -12.90 -5.57 2.97
N MET A 44 -12.14 -6.15 2.03
CA MET A 44 -12.48 -7.44 1.46
C MET A 44 -12.43 -8.56 2.50
N ILE A 45 -11.43 -8.51 3.39
CA ILE A 45 -11.19 -9.55 4.38
C ILE A 45 -12.19 -9.42 5.53
N LYS A 46 -12.40 -8.20 6.05
CA LYS A 46 -13.23 -7.94 7.23
C LYS A 46 -14.70 -7.79 6.89
N GLU A 47 -15.03 -6.96 5.89
CA GLU A 47 -16.43 -6.61 5.59
C GLU A 47 -17.07 -7.54 4.55
N ARG A 48 -16.30 -8.06 3.59
CA ARG A 48 -16.78 -9.03 2.59
C ARG A 48 -16.48 -10.48 2.95
N ASN A 49 -15.74 -10.73 4.02
CA ASN A 49 -15.31 -12.05 4.49
C ASN A 49 -14.68 -12.92 3.38
N ILE A 50 -13.94 -12.28 2.47
CA ILE A 50 -13.18 -12.97 1.41
C ILE A 50 -11.87 -13.46 2.03
N ARG A 51 -11.71 -14.78 2.15
CA ARG A 51 -10.54 -15.43 2.75
C ARG A 51 -9.82 -16.30 1.73
N PRO A 52 -8.87 -15.75 0.96
CA PRO A 52 -8.08 -16.53 0.01
C PRO A 52 -7.06 -17.41 0.75
N GLU A 53 -6.84 -18.63 0.26
CA GLU A 53 -5.82 -19.55 0.77
C GLU A 53 -4.39 -19.08 0.42
N PHE A 54 -4.26 -18.28 -0.65
CA PHE A 54 -3.00 -17.71 -1.11
C PHE A 54 -3.25 -16.42 -1.90
N VAL A 55 -2.29 -15.50 -1.85
CA VAL A 55 -2.35 -14.20 -2.53
C VAL A 55 -1.09 -13.99 -3.37
N VAL A 56 -1.27 -13.49 -4.60
CA VAL A 56 -0.20 -13.02 -5.47
C VAL A 56 -0.37 -11.51 -5.63
N SER A 57 0.61 -10.73 -5.19
CA SER A 57 0.72 -9.33 -5.58
C SER A 57 1.53 -9.23 -6.87
N THR A 58 1.05 -8.41 -7.81
CA THR A 58 1.63 -8.31 -9.16
C THR A 58 2.50 -7.07 -9.34
N GLU A 59 3.15 -6.64 -8.25
CA GLU A 59 4.14 -5.57 -8.28
C GLU A 59 5.28 -5.87 -9.26
N PRO A 60 5.95 -4.84 -9.81
CA PRO A 60 7.08 -5.03 -10.70
C PRO A 60 8.29 -5.59 -9.93
N THR A 61 8.61 -6.87 -10.15
CA THR A 61 9.71 -7.58 -9.47
C THR A 61 10.91 -7.92 -10.37
N ASP A 62 10.96 -7.39 -11.60
CA ASP A 62 11.96 -7.77 -12.62
C ASP A 62 12.02 -9.29 -12.87
N GLY A 63 10.84 -9.95 -12.82
CA GLY A 63 10.72 -11.41 -12.97
C GLY A 63 11.05 -12.22 -11.71
N GLY A 64 11.37 -11.57 -10.59
CA GLY A 64 11.60 -12.22 -9.30
C GLY A 64 10.33 -12.67 -8.57
N ILE A 65 10.48 -13.63 -7.66
CA ILE A 65 9.42 -14.06 -6.73
C ILE A 65 9.80 -13.61 -5.32
N TYR A 66 9.08 -12.61 -4.80
CA TYR A 66 9.32 -12.07 -3.46
C TYR A 66 8.25 -12.58 -2.50
N ARG A 67 8.67 -13.05 -1.31
CA ARG A 67 7.80 -13.71 -0.32
C ARG A 67 7.57 -12.87 0.94
N GLY A 68 7.93 -11.59 0.91
CA GLY A 68 7.75 -10.68 2.03
C GLY A 68 8.50 -9.38 1.82
N GLN A 69 8.20 -8.40 2.68
CA GLN A 69 8.84 -7.10 2.72
C GLN A 69 9.15 -6.73 4.17
N ARG A 70 10.05 -5.76 4.37
CA ARG A 70 10.26 -5.17 5.69
C ARG A 70 9.05 -4.33 6.05
N GLY A 71 8.75 -4.20 7.34
CA GLY A 71 7.73 -3.27 7.81
C GLY A 71 8.11 -1.81 7.48
N ARG A 72 7.10 -0.98 7.22
CA ARG A 72 7.23 0.47 7.08
C ARG A 72 6.73 1.13 8.37
N MET A 73 7.34 2.26 8.73
CA MET A 73 6.87 3.15 9.78
C MET A 73 6.98 4.58 9.28
N GLU A 74 5.93 5.36 9.47
CA GLU A 74 5.95 6.80 9.24
C GLU A 74 5.99 7.52 10.58
N ILE A 75 6.88 8.50 10.71
CA ILE A 75 7.06 9.29 11.93
C ILE A 75 6.81 10.75 11.58
N ARG A 76 5.80 11.34 12.21
CA ARG A 76 5.53 12.77 12.14
C ARG A 76 6.12 13.47 13.34
N VAL A 77 6.88 14.54 13.10
CA VAL A 77 7.45 15.39 14.14
C VAL A 77 6.86 16.80 14.00
N ASP A 78 6.09 17.23 14.99
CA ASP A 78 5.55 18.58 15.06
C ASP A 78 6.37 19.39 16.06
N VAL A 79 6.90 20.54 15.63
CA VAL A 79 7.72 21.43 16.47
C VAL A 79 7.08 22.80 16.55
N GLN A 80 6.97 23.33 17.77
CA GLN A 80 6.36 24.64 18.03
C GLN A 80 7.40 25.69 18.42
N GLY A 81 7.14 26.92 17.98
CA GLY A 81 7.95 28.09 18.23
C GLY A 81 7.08 29.35 18.40
N VAL A 82 7.74 30.50 18.51
CA VAL A 82 7.09 31.81 18.65
C VAL A 82 7.52 32.67 17.46
N SER A 83 6.57 33.15 16.67
CA SER A 83 6.85 34.04 15.53
C SER A 83 7.30 35.42 15.98
N CYS A 84 8.26 36.02 15.29
CA CYS A 84 8.70 37.40 15.51
C CYS A 84 9.02 38.09 14.16
N HIS A 85 9.20 39.41 14.19
CA HIS A 85 9.71 40.13 13.03
C HIS A 85 11.17 39.73 12.76
N GLY A 86 11.57 39.57 11.49
CA GLY A 86 12.92 39.11 11.13
C GLY A 86 14.05 40.03 11.61
N SER A 87 13.76 41.30 11.88
CA SER A 87 14.72 42.27 12.44
C SER A 87 14.81 42.26 13.98
N ALA A 88 13.96 41.49 14.67
CA ALA A 88 13.93 41.36 16.12
C ALA A 88 13.83 39.87 16.53
N PRO A 89 14.79 39.03 16.11
CA PRO A 89 14.75 37.58 16.31
C PRO A 89 14.76 37.17 17.79
N GLU A 90 15.29 38.01 18.68
CA GLU A 90 15.34 37.78 20.13
C GLU A 90 13.96 37.72 20.80
N ARG A 91 12.91 38.17 20.10
CA ARG A 91 11.51 38.12 20.57
C ARG A 91 10.78 36.85 20.14
N GLY A 92 11.41 36.02 19.31
CA GLY A 92 10.83 34.78 18.80
C GLY A 92 11.52 33.55 19.37
N ASP A 93 11.03 32.40 18.94
CA ASP A 93 11.59 31.10 19.25
C ASP A 93 11.45 30.22 18.00
N ASN A 94 12.57 29.94 17.33
CA ASN A 94 12.56 29.37 16.00
C ASN A 94 12.29 27.86 16.04
N ALA A 95 11.11 27.45 15.57
CA ALA A 95 10.73 26.04 15.50
C ALA A 95 11.69 25.19 14.64
N ILE A 96 12.35 25.75 13.62
CA ILE A 96 13.31 25.03 12.78
C ILE A 96 14.58 24.72 13.57
N TYR A 97 15.07 25.64 14.41
CA TYR A 97 16.28 25.40 15.21
C TYR A 97 16.07 24.33 16.28
N LYS A 98 14.84 24.17 16.78
CA LYS A 98 14.48 23.08 17.70
C LYS A 98 14.41 21.70 17.04
N MET A 99 14.42 21.63 15.70
CA MET A 99 14.47 20.35 14.97
C MET A 99 15.89 19.80 14.85
N ALA A 100 16.93 20.62 15.07
CA ALA A 100 18.34 20.23 15.01
C ALA A 100 18.82 19.69 16.36
#